data_AF-A0A7H4M2H0-F1
#
_entry.id   AF-A0A7H4M2H0-F1
#
_cell.length_a   1.000
_cell.length_b   1.000
_cell.length_c   1.000
_cell.angle_alpha   90.00
_cell.angle_beta   90.00
_cell.angle_gamma   90.00
#
_symmetry.space_group_name_H-M   'P 1'
#
loop_
_entity.id
_entity.type
_entity.pdbx_description
1 polymer ?
#
loop_
_entity_poly.entity_id
_entity_poly.type
_entity_poly.pdbx_seq_one_letter_code
_entity_poly.pdbx_strand_id
1 'polypeptide(L)'
;MPELNPEREQQQEVMAGCRSGQIRLLYIAPERLMLDNFLEHLTHWNLSMVAVDEAHCISQWGHDFRPEYAALGQLRQRIPQIPFMALTATADDTTRRDIVRLLGLNDPLIQVSSFDRPNIRYMR
;
A
#
# COMPACT_ATOMS: atom_id res chain seq x y z
N MET A 1 -23.15 -31.95 6.50
CA MET A 1 -23.01 -30.53 6.12
C MET A 1 -21.56 -30.16 6.35
N PRO A 2 -20.81 -29.62 5.39
CA PRO A 2 -19.43 -29.25 5.64
C PRO A 2 -19.44 -28.03 6.55
N GLU A 3 -18.74 -28.11 7.68
CA GLU A 3 -18.50 -26.96 8.56
C GLU A 3 -17.82 -25.85 7.74
N LEU A 4 -18.44 -24.68 7.68
CA LEU A 4 -17.87 -23.51 7.02
C LEU A 4 -16.64 -23.07 7.82
N ASN A 5 -15.52 -22.87 7.12
CA ASN A 5 -14.30 -22.36 7.73
C ASN A 5 -14.57 -20.91 8.20
N PRO A 6 -14.47 -20.60 9.51
CA PRO A 6 -14.75 -19.26 10.04
C PRO A 6 -13.89 -18.16 9.39
N GLU A 7 -12.69 -18.47 8.90
CA GLU A 7 -11.85 -17.52 8.16
C GLU A 7 -12.46 -17.12 6.80
N ARG A 8 -13.21 -18.02 6.15
CA ARG A 8 -13.88 -17.72 4.87
C ARG A 8 -15.10 -16.83 5.07
N GLU A 9 -15.88 -17.08 6.12
CA GLU A 9 -17.03 -16.25 6.47
C GLU A 9 -16.58 -14.83 6.79
N GLN A 10 -15.55 -14.69 7.63
CA GLN A 10 -14.99 -13.37 7.96
C GLN A 10 -14.48 -12.63 6.71
N GLN A 11 -13.84 -13.32 5.78
CA GLN A 11 -13.42 -12.72 4.51
C GLN A 11 -14.62 -12.25 3.68
N GLN A 12 -15.69 -13.05 3.59
CA GLN A 12 -16.90 -12.66 2.86
C GLN A 12 -17.57 -11.43 3.49
N GLU A 13 -17.64 -11.37 4.82
CA GLU A 13 -18.16 -10.20 5.55
C GLU A 13 -17.34 -8.95 5.27
N VAL A 14 -16.00 -9.05 5.28
CA VAL A 14 -15.12 -7.93 4.93
C VAL A 14 -15.37 -7.46 3.49
N MET A 15 -15.48 -8.39 2.53
CA MET A 15 -15.76 -8.04 1.14
C MET A 15 -17.14 -7.40 0.97
N ALA A 16 -18.15 -7.87 1.70
CA ALA A 16 -19.49 -7.28 1.71
C ALA A 16 -19.49 -5.89 2.33
N GLY A 17 -18.77 -5.69 3.44
CA GLY A 17 -18.60 -4.40 4.12
C GLY A 17 -17.87 -3.37 3.26
N CYS A 18 -16.88 -3.79 2.46
CA CYS A 18 -16.22 -2.91 1.49
C CYS A 18 -17.18 -2.51 0.36
N ARG A 19 -17.97 -3.46 -0.17
CA ARG A 19 -18.95 -3.19 -1.23
C ARG A 19 -20.08 -2.27 -0.78
N SER A 20 -20.57 -2.44 0.45
CA SER A 20 -21.65 -1.63 1.02
C SER A 20 -21.18 -0.25 1.52
N GLY A 21 -19.87 -0.03 1.61
CA GLY A 21 -19.26 1.20 2.14
C GLY A 21 -19.24 1.27 3.68
N GLN A 22 -19.63 0.21 4.37
CA GLN A 22 -19.54 0.10 5.84
C GLN A 22 -18.09 0.08 6.33
N ILE A 23 -17.19 -0.54 5.55
CA ILE A 23 -15.75 -0.48 5.81
C ILE A 23 -15.20 0.82 5.22
N ARG A 24 -14.55 1.60 6.08
CA ARG A 24 -13.95 2.90 5.74
C ARG A 24 -12.46 2.78 5.43
N LEU A 25 -11.79 1.80 6.04
CA LEU A 25 -10.37 1.55 5.86
C LEU A 25 -10.11 0.04 5.83
N LEU A 26 -9.45 -0.42 4.78
CA LEU A 26 -9.08 -1.82 4.59
C LEU A 26 -7.55 -1.93 4.57
N TYR A 27 -6.99 -2.61 5.58
CA TYR A 27 -5.60 -3.06 5.53
C TYR A 27 -5.51 -4.34 4.71
N ILE A 28 -4.56 -4.40 3.78
CA ILE A 28 -4.35 -5.55 2.92
C ILE A 28 -2.87 -5.70 2.57
N ALA A 29 -2.39 -6.94 2.58
CA ALA A 29 -1.03 -7.26 2.16
C ALA A 29 -0.91 -7.23 0.62
N PRO A 30 0.24 -6.82 0.06
CA PRO A 30 0.43 -6.69 -1.39
C PRO A 30 0.17 -8.01 -2.14
N GLU A 31 0.56 -9.15 -1.56
CA GLU A 31 0.35 -10.49 -2.13
C GLU A 31 -1.14 -10.76 -2.41
N ARG A 32 -2.01 -10.31 -1.50
CA ARG A 32 -3.46 -10.52 -1.58
C ARG A 32 -4.13 -9.49 -2.48
N LEU A 33 -3.66 -8.25 -2.44
CA LEU A 33 -4.15 -7.16 -3.26
C LEU A 33 -3.92 -7.42 -4.75
N MET A 34 -2.80 -8.06 -5.09
CA MET A 34 -2.39 -8.34 -6.47
C MET A 34 -3.03 -9.61 -7.06
N LEU A 35 -3.87 -10.34 -6.33
CA LEU A 35 -4.66 -11.42 -6.90
C LEU A 35 -5.68 -10.83 -7.89
N ASP A 36 -5.77 -11.41 -9.10
CA ASP A 36 -6.59 -10.83 -10.18
C ASP A 36 -8.06 -10.65 -9.78
N ASN A 37 -8.62 -11.61 -9.06
CA ASN A 37 -10.00 -11.53 -8.55
C ASN A 37 -10.20 -10.37 -7.57
N PHE A 38 -9.18 -9.98 -6.80
CA PHE A 38 -9.29 -8.88 -5.86
C PHE A 38 -9.29 -7.53 -6.58
N LEU A 39 -8.45 -7.39 -7.61
CA LEU A 39 -8.38 -6.18 -8.43
C LEU A 39 -9.70 -5.90 -9.15
N GLU A 40 -10.40 -6.94 -9.60
CA GLU A 40 -11.76 -6.81 -10.14
C GLU A 40 -12.78 -6.34 -9.11
N HIS A 41 -12.65 -6.75 -7.83
CA HIS A 41 -13.55 -6.26 -6.78
C HIS A 41 -13.36 -4.76 -6.51
N LEU A 42 -12.12 -4.27 -6.53
CA LEU A 42 -11.80 -2.86 -6.28
C LEU A 42 -12.51 -1.91 -7.25
N THR A 43 -12.65 -2.29 -8.52
CA THR A 43 -13.32 -1.44 -9.53
C THR A 43 -14.82 -1.28 -9.28
N HIS A 44 -15.42 -2.17 -8.48
CA HIS A 44 -16.83 -2.11 -8.09
C HIS A 44 -17.06 -1.42 -6.74
N TRP A 45 -16.00 -1.04 -6.05
CA TRP A 45 -16.08 -0.34 -4.78
C TRP A 45 -15.93 1.16 -4.97
N ASN A 46 -16.56 1.94 -4.10
CA ASN A 46 -16.38 3.39 -4.06
C ASN A 46 -15.04 3.73 -3.36
N LEU A 47 -13.92 3.38 -4.01
CA LEU A 47 -12.58 3.59 -3.49
C LEU A 47 -12.24 5.08 -3.45
N SER A 48 -11.77 5.58 -2.31
CA SER A 48 -11.44 6.99 -2.14
C SER A 48 -9.95 7.30 -2.27
N MET A 49 -9.08 6.37 -1.86
CA MET A 49 -7.62 6.54 -1.85
C MET A 49 -6.92 5.19 -1.66
N VAL A 50 -5.68 5.09 -2.16
CA VAL A 50 -4.73 4.03 -1.80
C VAL A 50 -3.58 4.63 -1.00
N ALA A 51 -3.28 4.07 0.16
CA ALA A 51 -2.09 4.41 0.93
C ALA A 51 -1.15 3.19 0.97
N VAL A 52 0.10 3.38 0.54
CA VAL A 52 1.17 2.39 0.62
C VAL A 52 2.05 2.76 1.80
N ASP A 53 1.89 2.03 2.90
CA ASP A 53 2.76 2.17 4.07
C ASP A 53 4.06 1.38 3.87
N GLU A 54 5.10 1.71 4.62
CA GLU A 54 6.46 1.17 4.47
C GLU A 54 6.94 1.13 3.01
N ALA A 55 6.66 2.23 2.28
CA ALA A 55 6.89 2.32 0.85
C ALA A 55 8.36 2.06 0.45
N HIS A 56 9.31 2.19 1.39
CA HIS A 56 10.71 1.87 1.14
C HIS A 56 10.93 0.40 0.69
N CYS A 57 10.02 -0.52 1.03
CA CYS A 57 10.06 -1.93 0.63
C CYS A 57 10.03 -2.13 -0.90
N ILE A 58 9.55 -1.13 -1.67
CA ILE A 58 9.51 -1.23 -3.14
C ILE A 58 10.89 -1.11 -3.79
N SER A 59 11.84 -0.46 -3.11
CA SER A 59 13.17 -0.18 -3.64
C SER A 59 14.15 -1.30 -3.28
N GLN A 60 14.92 -1.78 -4.26
CA GLN A 60 16.03 -2.71 -4.03
C GLN A 60 17.17 -2.09 -3.23
N TRP A 61 17.26 -0.76 -3.22
CA TRP A 61 18.19 0.00 -2.38
C TRP A 61 17.61 0.30 -0.99
N GLY A 62 16.34 -0.05 -0.77
CA GLY A 62 15.72 -0.06 0.53
C GLY A 62 16.27 -1.19 1.41
N HIS A 63 16.15 -1.02 2.72
CA HIS A 63 16.69 -1.96 3.70
C HIS A 63 15.86 -3.24 3.90
N ASP A 64 14.62 -3.29 3.36
CA ASP A 64 13.71 -4.46 3.40
C ASP A 64 12.98 -4.63 2.05
N PHE A 65 13.72 -4.82 0.95
CA PHE A 65 13.12 -4.98 -0.39
C PHE A 65 12.16 -6.18 -0.46
N ARG A 66 10.94 -5.95 -0.97
CA ARG A 66 9.90 -6.97 -1.19
C ARG A 66 9.41 -6.92 -2.65
N PRO A 67 9.63 -7.98 -3.45
CA PRO A 67 9.21 -8.02 -4.85
C PRO A 67 7.72 -7.70 -5.07
N GLU A 68 6.87 -8.04 -4.11
CA GLU A 68 5.42 -7.88 -4.17
C GLU A 68 5.00 -6.41 -4.14
N TYR A 69 5.83 -5.53 -3.57
CA TYR A 69 5.60 -4.08 -3.62
C TYR A 69 5.79 -3.52 -5.03
N ALA A 70 6.70 -4.09 -5.84
CA ALA A 70 6.92 -3.62 -7.21
C ALA A 70 5.67 -3.81 -8.09
N ALA A 71 4.86 -4.82 -7.79
CA ALA A 71 3.60 -5.06 -8.48
C ALA A 71 2.55 -3.96 -8.21
N LEU A 72 2.65 -3.21 -7.11
CA LEU A 72 1.74 -2.11 -6.79
C LEU A 72 1.77 -0.98 -7.83
N GLY A 73 2.88 -0.82 -8.57
CA GLY A 73 2.93 0.11 -9.71
C GLY A 73 1.90 -0.21 -10.81
N GLN A 74 1.52 -1.48 -10.96
CA GLN A 74 0.49 -1.91 -11.92
C GLN A 74 -0.91 -1.50 -11.46
N LEU A 75 -1.14 -1.41 -10.15
CA LEU A 75 -2.43 -0.98 -9.59
C LEU A 75 -2.79 0.44 -10.07
N ARG A 76 -1.79 1.33 -10.17
CA ARG A 76 -1.95 2.69 -10.68
C ARG A 76 -2.55 2.73 -12.09
N GLN A 77 -2.19 1.77 -12.94
CA GLN A 77 -2.72 1.68 -14.31
C GLN A 77 -4.18 1.21 -14.33
N ARG A 78 -4.60 0.40 -13.35
CA ARG A 78 -5.98 -0.11 -13.25
C ARG A 78 -6.94 0.89 -12.61
N ILE A 79 -6.46 1.73 -11.69
CA ILE A 79 -7.26 2.76 -11.00
C ILE A 79 -6.62 4.16 -11.09
N PRO A 80 -6.42 4.70 -12.30
CA PRO A 80 -5.65 5.93 -12.53
C PRO A 80 -6.27 7.18 -11.89
N GLN A 81 -7.59 7.19 -11.68
CA GLN A 81 -8.32 8.31 -11.07
C GLN A 81 -8.22 8.35 -9.55
N ILE A 82 -7.72 7.28 -8.91
CA ILE A 82 -7.67 7.18 -7.45
C ILE A 82 -6.37 7.81 -6.93
N PRO A 83 -6.43 8.70 -5.92
CA PRO A 83 -5.24 9.25 -5.29
C PRO A 83 -4.38 8.16 -4.62
N PHE A 84 -3.05 8.28 -4.76
CA PHE A 84 -2.10 7.43 -4.06
C PHE A 84 -1.26 8.26 -3.09
N MET A 85 -1.02 7.69 -1.92
CA MET A 85 -0.10 8.20 -0.92
C MET A 85 0.93 7.10 -0.60
N ALA A 86 2.19 7.49 -0.46
CA ALA A 86 3.26 6.59 -0.03
C ALA A 86 3.87 7.15 1.26
N LEU A 87 4.02 6.31 2.28
CA LEU A 87 4.54 6.67 3.59
C LEU A 87 5.72 5.77 3.94
N THR A 88 6.75 6.34 4.58
CA THR A 88 7.89 5.59 5.12
C THR A 88 8.61 6.42 6.17
N ALA A 89 9.15 5.77 7.20
CA ALA A 89 10.00 6.41 8.19
C ALA A 89 11.45 6.60 7.70
N THR A 90 11.93 5.69 6.85
CA THR A 90 13.33 5.62 6.42
C THR A 90 13.41 5.53 4.90
N ALA A 91 13.89 6.59 4.26
CA ALA A 91 14.19 6.60 2.84
C ALA A 91 15.22 7.69 2.52
N ASP A 92 16.37 7.26 2.00
CA ASP A 92 17.35 8.16 1.41
C ASP A 92 16.85 8.73 0.07
N ASP A 93 17.66 9.55 -0.57
CA ASP A 93 17.27 10.22 -1.82
C ASP A 93 17.02 9.23 -2.97
N THR A 94 17.84 8.19 -3.07
CA THR A 94 17.69 7.12 -4.06
C THR A 94 16.38 6.36 -3.85
N THR A 95 16.11 5.94 -2.61
CA THR A 95 14.90 5.20 -2.25
C THR A 95 13.64 6.02 -2.50
N ARG A 96 13.64 7.32 -2.17
CA ARG A 96 12.49 8.21 -2.47
C ARG A 96 12.20 8.30 -3.97
N ARG A 97 13.22 8.44 -4.81
CA ARG A 97 13.05 8.47 -6.28
C ARG A 97 12.49 7.15 -6.79
N ASP A 98 12.95 6.02 -6.26
CA ASP A 98 12.43 4.71 -6.61
C ASP A 98 10.97 4.52 -6.18
N ILE A 99 10.57 5.00 -5.00
CA ILE A 99 9.15 4.98 -4.58
C ILE A 99 8.28 5.72 -5.59
N VAL A 100 8.64 6.96 -5.95
CA VAL A 100 7.89 7.78 -6.90
C VAL A 100 7.78 7.08 -8.26
N ARG A 101 8.91 6.58 -8.77
CA ARG A 101 9.00 5.93 -10.08
C ARG A 101 8.23 4.61 -10.13
N LEU A 102 8.43 3.73 -9.15
CA LEU A 102 7.90 2.36 -9.15
C LEU A 102 6.41 2.32 -8.80
N LEU A 103 5.91 3.22 -7.94
CA LEU A 103 4.47 3.37 -7.69
C LEU A 103 3.73 4.18 -8.77
N GLY A 104 4.46 4.81 -9.70
CA GLY A 104 3.86 5.66 -10.72
C GLY A 104 3.15 6.88 -10.14
N LEU A 105 3.76 7.53 -9.14
CA LEU A 105 3.22 8.75 -8.55
C LEU A 105 3.39 9.92 -9.55
N ASN A 106 2.27 10.50 -9.98
CA ASN A 106 2.25 11.60 -10.94
C ASN A 106 2.47 12.93 -10.21
N ASP A 107 3.65 13.55 -10.39
CA ASP A 107 4.04 14.84 -9.79
C ASP A 107 3.60 14.99 -8.31
N PRO A 108 4.04 14.08 -7.42
CA PRO A 108 3.54 14.06 -6.06
C PRO A 108 4.11 15.21 -5.23
N LEU A 109 3.33 15.68 -4.26
CA LEU A 109 3.89 16.42 -3.13
C LEU A 109 4.85 15.50 -2.36
N ILE A 110 6.12 15.88 -2.28
CA ILE A 110 7.13 15.19 -1.48
C ILE A 110 7.38 16.00 -0.20
N GLN A 111 6.90 15.47 0.93
CA GLN A 111 7.13 16.06 2.25
C GLN A 111 8.16 15.22 3.02
N VAL A 112 9.29 15.84 3.37
CA VAL A 112 10.34 15.21 4.20
C VAL A 112 10.44 15.97 5.52
N SER A 113 10.09 15.29 6.61
CA SER A 113 10.24 15.83 7.97
C SER A 113 11.67 15.66 8.48
N SER A 114 12.01 16.36 9.57
CA SER A 114 13.33 16.21 10.19
C SER A 114 13.59 14.77 10.61
N PHE A 115 14.78 14.28 10.28
CA PHE A 115 15.32 13.02 10.79
C PHE A 115 15.97 13.16 12.16
N ASP A 116 16.20 14.41 12.60
CA ASP A 116 16.87 14.69 13.87
C ASP A 116 16.03 14.19 15.04
N ARG A 117 16.71 13.52 15.96
CA ARG A 117 16.17 13.04 17.23
C ARG A 117 17.00 13.71 18.31
N PRO A 118 16.70 14.97 18.69
CA PRO A 118 17.54 15.75 19.61
C PRO A 118 17.65 15.11 21.00
N ASN A 119 16.75 14.17 21.31
CA ASN A 119 16.73 13.38 22.53
C ASN A 119 17.57 12.07 22.45
N ILE A 120 18.22 11.77 21.31
CA ILE A 120 19.05 10.58 21.10
C ILE A 120 20.51 11.01 20.90
N ARG A 121 21.40 10.53 21.79
CA ARG A 121 22.84 10.78 21.67
C ARG A 121 23.53 9.63 20.95
N TYR A 122 24.17 9.91 19.83
CA TYR A 122 25.04 8.96 19.13
C TYR A 122 26.40 8.90 19.84
N MET A 123 26.73 7.75 20.45
CA MET A 123 28.03 7.50 21.07
C MET A 123 28.89 6.69 20.09
N ARG A 124 30.19 7.01 20.03
CA ARG A 124 31.16 6.29 19.19
C ARG A 124 31.81 5.15 19.97
#